data_AF-A0A9E5BVL6-F1
#
_entry.id   AF-A0A9E5BVL6-F1
#
_cell.length_a   1.000
_cell.length_b   1.000
_cell.length_c   1.000
_cell.angle_alpha   90.00
_cell.angle_beta   90.00
_cell.angle_gamma   90.00
#
_symmetry.space_group_name_H-M   'P 1'
#
loop_
_entity.id
_entity.type
_entity.pdbx_description
1 polymer ?
#
loop_
_entity_poly.entity_id
_entity_poly.type
_entity_poly.pdbx_seq_one_letter_code
_entity_poly.pdbx_strand_id
1 'polypeptide(L)'
;MAVFELPFNVIDTRDHECDSESCELVQQLPTALREAALENSFLLRYLHSLPIAEIGIPTYHEELEKSDGDEDSPNIIYKAHAGGTFIHVFADPEGIRDWYIAIEPSAEHPKFPQIMADIEEGLIEYTDELEAA
;
A
#
# COMPACT_ATOMS: atom_id res chain seq x y z
N MET A 1 16.74 2.70 -8.19
CA MET A 1 15.49 2.46 -7.44
C MET A 1 15.85 2.53 -5.97
N ALA A 2 15.28 3.45 -5.21
CA ALA A 2 15.46 3.45 -3.76
C ALA A 2 14.80 2.16 -3.23
N VAL A 3 15.59 1.32 -2.58
CA VAL A 3 15.05 0.15 -1.88
C VAL A 3 14.42 0.70 -0.61
N PHE A 4 13.10 0.87 -0.62
CA PHE A 4 12.34 1.16 0.59
C PHE A 4 12.33 -0.15 1.40
N GLU A 5 13.18 -0.23 2.42
CA GLU A 5 13.12 -1.32 3.39
C GLU A 5 11.95 -1.03 4.33
N LEU A 6 11.01 -1.98 4.40
CA LEU A 6 9.88 -1.90 5.32
C LEU A 6 10.35 -2.25 6.75
N PRO A 7 9.71 -1.70 7.79
CA PRO A 7 10.10 -1.94 9.19
C PRO A 7 9.83 -3.36 9.70
N PHE A 8 9.29 -4.23 8.85
CA PHE A 8 8.96 -5.61 9.14
C PHE A 8 9.28 -6.51 7.94
N ASN A 9 9.48 -7.80 8.20
CA ASN A 9 9.73 -8.78 7.16
C ASN A 9 8.43 -9.08 6.41
N VAL A 10 8.38 -8.63 5.16
CA VAL A 10 7.25 -8.90 4.27
C VAL A 10 7.19 -10.38 3.95
N ILE A 11 6.01 -10.97 4.10
CA ILE A 11 5.75 -12.34 3.65
C ILE A 11 5.63 -12.32 2.14
N ASP A 12 6.38 -13.19 1.48
CA ASP A 12 6.35 -13.31 0.04
C ASP A 12 5.02 -13.94 -0.42
N THR A 13 4.12 -13.11 -0.95
CA THR A 13 2.79 -13.52 -1.41
C THR A 13 2.76 -13.89 -2.89
N ARG A 14 3.92 -14.07 -3.53
CA ARG A 14 4.02 -14.45 -4.95
C ARG A 14 3.22 -15.72 -5.29
N ASP A 15 2.94 -16.57 -4.30
CA ASP A 15 2.16 -17.81 -4.46
C ASP A 15 0.72 -17.74 -3.93
N HIS A 16 0.27 -16.60 -3.39
CA HIS A 16 -1.06 -16.46 -2.78
C HIS A 16 -1.99 -15.57 -3.63
N GLU A 17 -2.42 -16.08 -4.79
CA GLU A 17 -3.55 -15.54 -5.56
C GLU A 17 -4.86 -15.86 -4.83
N CYS A 18 -5.25 -15.03 -3.88
CA CYS A 18 -6.56 -15.15 -3.25
C CYS A 18 -7.37 -13.88 -3.48
N ASP A 19 -7.98 -13.82 -4.67
CA ASP A 19 -8.93 -12.78 -5.09
C ASP A 19 -10.34 -12.98 -4.52
N SER A 20 -10.50 -13.85 -3.50
CA SER A 20 -11.81 -14.33 -3.06
C SER A 20 -12.11 -14.02 -1.60
N GLU A 21 -13.37 -13.70 -1.32
CA GLU A 21 -13.97 -13.59 0.03
C GLU A 21 -13.78 -14.85 0.90
N SER A 22 -13.37 -15.98 0.30
CA SER A 22 -13.06 -17.22 1.00
C SER A 22 -11.65 -17.28 1.60
N CYS A 23 -10.83 -16.23 1.45
CA CYS A 23 -9.53 -16.18 2.10
C CYS A 23 -9.68 -16.14 3.63
N GLU A 24 -8.92 -16.98 4.35
CA GLU A 24 -8.92 -17.03 5.81
C GLU A 24 -8.51 -15.68 6.42
N LEU A 25 -7.58 -14.97 5.78
CA LEU A 25 -7.20 -13.62 6.18
C LEU A 25 -8.37 -12.65 6.10
N VAL A 26 -9.03 -12.61 4.94
CA VAL A 26 -10.15 -11.69 4.65
C VAL A 26 -11.31 -11.89 5.62
N GLN A 27 -11.54 -13.13 6.06
CA GLN A 27 -12.56 -13.46 7.06
C GLN A 27 -12.22 -12.96 8.47
N GLN A 28 -10.93 -12.84 8.80
CA GLN A 28 -10.45 -12.32 10.09
C GLN A 28 -10.41 -10.78 10.13
N LEU A 29 -10.46 -10.11 8.97
CA LEU A 29 -10.43 -8.66 8.90
C LEU A 29 -11.72 -8.04 9.47
N PRO A 30 -11.61 -6.89 10.17
CA PRO A 30 -12.76 -6.06 10.52
C PRO A 30 -13.58 -5.69 9.28
N THR A 31 -14.91 -5.58 9.43
CA THR A 31 -15.84 -5.38 8.30
C THR A 31 -15.44 -4.20 7.39
N ALA A 32 -15.09 -3.05 7.97
CA ALA A 32 -14.71 -1.87 7.18
C ALA A 32 -13.40 -2.07 6.39
N LEU A 33 -12.39 -2.69 7.00
CA LEU A 33 -11.13 -3.00 6.32
C LEU A 33 -11.33 -4.07 5.22
N ARG A 34 -12.21 -5.04 5.47
CA ARG A 34 -12.57 -6.08 4.50
C ARG A 34 -13.21 -5.48 3.26
N GLU A 35 -14.20 -4.61 3.43
CA GLU A 35 -14.88 -3.92 2.31
C GLU A 35 -13.88 -3.10 1.50
N ALA A 36 -13.04 -2.30 2.17
CA ALA A 36 -11.99 -1.53 1.51
C ALA A 36 -10.98 -2.39 0.74
N ALA A 37 -10.59 -3.55 1.29
CA ALA A 37 -9.66 -4.47 0.65
C ALA A 37 -10.27 -5.19 -0.56
N LEU A 38 -11.56 -5.55 -0.51
CA LEU A 38 -12.26 -6.16 -1.65
C LEU A 38 -12.48 -5.17 -2.79
N GLU A 39 -12.66 -3.89 -2.49
CA GLU A 39 -12.74 -2.83 -3.50
C GLU A 39 -11.37 -2.49 -4.12
N ASN A 40 -10.28 -2.70 -3.39
CA ASN A 40 -8.93 -2.27 -3.76
C ASN A 40 -7.95 -3.43 -3.72
N SER A 41 -7.71 -4.07 -4.87
CA SER A 41 -6.84 -5.26 -4.99
C SER A 41 -5.41 -5.04 -4.46
N PHE A 42 -4.86 -3.84 -4.61
CA PHE A 42 -3.53 -3.49 -4.11
C PHE A 42 -3.48 -3.38 -2.58
N LEU A 43 -4.57 -2.96 -1.92
CA LEU A 43 -4.68 -2.98 -0.46
C LEU A 43 -4.76 -4.42 0.04
N LEU A 44 -5.55 -5.27 -0.62
CA LEU A 44 -5.63 -6.69 -0.29
C LEU A 44 -4.27 -7.39 -0.44
N ARG A 45 -3.54 -7.09 -1.52
CA ARG A 45 -2.18 -7.60 -1.75
C ARG A 45 -1.23 -7.19 -0.62
N TYR A 46 -1.31 -5.93 -0.18
CA TYR A 46 -0.53 -5.41 0.93
C TYR A 46 -0.86 -6.13 2.24
N LEU A 47 -2.15 -6.29 2.58
CA LEU A 47 -2.56 -7.00 3.80
C LEU A 47 -2.06 -8.46 3.85
N HIS A 48 -2.04 -9.15 2.71
CA HIS A 48 -1.48 -10.51 2.65
C HIS A 48 0.04 -10.54 2.86
N SER A 49 0.74 -9.46 2.55
CA SER A 49 2.20 -9.38 2.69
C SER A 49 2.64 -9.00 4.11
N LEU A 50 1.70 -8.53 4.94
CA LEU A 50 1.97 -8.18 6.33
C LEU A 50 2.19 -9.43 7.20
N PRO A 51 3.20 -9.42 8.10
CA PRO A 51 3.38 -10.46 9.10
C PRO A 51 2.39 -10.27 10.26
N ILE A 52 1.11 -10.53 10.03
CA ILE A 52 0.02 -10.29 10.99
C ILE A 52 0.20 -11.04 12.31
N ALA A 53 0.90 -12.19 12.29
CA ALA A 53 1.25 -12.91 13.51
C ALA A 53 2.23 -12.13 14.42
N GLU A 54 3.03 -11.21 13.85
CA GLU A 54 4.03 -10.41 14.56
C GLU A 54 3.49 -9.03 14.92
N ILE A 55 2.87 -8.34 13.95
CA ILE A 55 2.44 -6.93 14.11
C ILE A 55 0.97 -6.77 14.48
N GLY A 56 0.16 -7.83 14.33
CA GLY A 56 -1.30 -7.76 14.47
C GLY A 56 -2.02 -7.24 13.22
N ILE A 57 -3.36 -7.24 13.27
CA ILE A 57 -4.18 -6.68 12.18
C ILE A 57 -4.24 -5.15 12.36
N PRO A 58 -3.89 -4.35 11.34
CA PRO A 58 -3.98 -2.89 11.42
C PRO A 58 -5.41 -2.40 11.65
N THR A 59 -5.56 -1.35 12.45
CA THR A 59 -6.83 -0.66 12.67
C THR A 59 -7.15 0.22 11.47
N TYR A 60 -8.36 0.10 10.91
CA TYR A 60 -8.75 0.85 9.71
C TYR A 60 -9.59 2.09 10.03
N HIS A 61 -9.21 3.22 9.45
CA HIS A 61 -9.92 4.50 9.55
C HIS A 61 -10.18 5.09 8.16
N GLU A 62 -11.40 5.54 7.88
CA GLU A 62 -11.68 6.24 6.61
C GLU A 62 -11.05 7.64 6.56
N GLU A 63 -11.05 8.32 7.70
CA GLU A 63 -10.39 9.62 7.90
C GLU A 63 -9.63 9.56 9.23
N LEU A 64 -8.43 10.15 9.27
CA LEU A 64 -7.68 10.27 10.52
C LEU A 64 -8.34 11.26 11.47
N GLU A 65 -8.53 10.84 12.71
CA GLU A 65 -8.92 11.71 13.80
C GLU A 65 -7.68 12.28 14.51
N LYS A 66 -7.83 13.44 15.15
CA LYS A 66 -6.71 14.05 15.90
C LYS A 66 -6.20 13.18 17.05
N SER A 67 -7.06 12.34 17.59
CA SER A 67 -6.76 11.38 18.67
C SER A 67 -5.84 10.25 18.22
N ASP A 68 -5.80 9.93 16.92
CA ASP A 68 -4.98 8.84 16.40
C ASP A 68 -3.48 9.16 16.44
N GLY A 69 -3.13 10.44 16.60
CA GLY A 69 -1.74 10.90 16.75
C GLY A 69 -1.19 10.80 18.17
N ASP A 70 -2.02 10.46 19.17
CA ASP A 70 -1.62 10.31 20.57
C ASP A 70 -1.36 8.84 20.95
N GLU A 71 -1.46 7.90 20.00
CA GLU A 71 -1.24 6.48 20.26
C GLU A 71 0.27 6.15 20.30
N ASP A 72 0.75 5.60 21.42
CA ASP A 72 2.18 5.30 21.66
C ASP A 72 2.74 4.21 20.72
N SER A 73 1.89 3.39 20.12
CA SER A 73 2.28 2.29 19.23
C SER A 73 1.28 2.12 18.09
N PRO A 74 1.28 3.02 17.09
CA PRO A 74 0.30 2.97 16.02
C PRO A 74 0.49 1.73 15.14
N ASN A 75 -0.61 1.09 14.79
CA ASN A 75 -0.72 0.10 13.72
C ASN A 75 -2.03 0.41 12.98
N ILE A 76 -2.01 1.49 12.20
CA ILE A 76 -3.22 2.13 11.66
C ILE A 76 -3.12 2.21 10.14
N ILE A 77 -4.16 1.78 9.44
CA ILE A 77 -4.33 2.03 8.01
C ILE A 77 -5.45 3.06 7.82
N TYR A 78 -5.16 4.12 7.09
CA TYR A 78 -6.18 5.09 6.71
C TYR A 78 -6.19 5.41 5.22
N LYS A 79 -7.36 5.82 4.72
CA LYS A 79 -7.52 6.21 3.32
C LYS A 79 -7.00 7.63 3.11
N ALA A 80 -6.12 7.80 2.13
CA ALA A 80 -5.64 9.13 1.77
C ALA A 80 -6.73 9.91 1.02
N HIS A 81 -6.90 11.20 1.36
CA HIS A 81 -7.92 12.06 0.74
C HIS A 81 -7.78 12.22 -0.78
N ALA A 82 -6.58 12.06 -1.34
CA ALA A 82 -6.30 12.25 -2.76
C ALA A 82 -5.66 10.98 -3.35
N GLY A 83 -6.15 10.55 -4.50
CA GLY A 83 -5.51 9.51 -5.32
C GLY A 83 -5.96 8.07 -5.05
N GLY A 84 -6.89 7.83 -4.12
CA GLY A 84 -7.41 6.48 -3.85
C GLY A 84 -6.36 5.54 -3.25
N THR A 85 -5.34 6.09 -2.59
CA THR A 85 -4.28 5.32 -1.91
C THR A 85 -4.57 5.20 -0.42
N PHE A 86 -3.84 4.34 0.26
CA PHE A 86 -3.91 4.18 1.72
C PHE A 86 -2.54 4.44 2.33
N ILE A 87 -2.51 4.81 3.60
CA ILE A 87 -1.28 4.99 4.37
C ILE A 87 -1.35 4.08 5.59
N HIS A 88 -0.32 3.27 5.78
CA HIS A 88 -0.10 2.50 7.00
C HIS A 88 0.88 3.24 7.90
N VAL A 89 0.40 3.68 9.06
CA VAL A 89 1.19 4.24 10.15
C VAL A 89 1.58 3.10 11.07
N PHE A 90 2.89 2.87 11.20
CA PHE A 90 3.43 1.78 12.00
C PHE A 90 4.47 2.30 13.00
N ALA A 91 4.36 1.89 14.26
CA ALA A 91 5.23 2.32 15.35
C ALA A 91 6.70 2.02 15.06
N ASP A 92 7.58 2.99 15.34
CA ASP A 92 9.02 2.76 15.33
C ASP A 92 9.48 2.19 16.69
N PRO A 93 10.16 1.03 16.73
CA PRO A 93 10.68 0.47 17.98
C PRO A 93 11.65 1.39 18.74
N GLU A 94 12.34 2.30 18.03
CA GLU A 94 13.26 3.27 18.64
C GLU A 94 12.55 4.57 19.07
N GLY A 95 11.26 4.74 18.73
CA GLY A 95 10.41 5.84 19.17
C GLY A 95 10.83 7.22 18.66
N ILE A 96 11.63 7.29 17.59
CA ILE A 96 12.09 8.58 17.04
C ILE A 96 11.00 9.16 16.14
N ARG A 97 10.43 8.32 15.27
CA ARG A 97 9.33 8.69 14.38
C ARG A 97 8.68 7.45 13.78
N ASP A 98 7.35 7.40 13.80
CA ASP A 98 6.60 6.32 13.15
C ASP A 98 6.82 6.24 11.65
N TRP A 99 6.64 5.04 11.13
CA TRP A 99 6.72 4.71 9.72
C TRP A 99 5.41 5.08 9.03
N TYR A 100 5.52 5.83 7.93
CA TYR A 100 4.39 6.16 7.06
C TYR A 100 4.59 5.44 5.73
N ILE A 101 3.91 4.31 5.59
CA ILE A 101 4.06 3.42 4.44
C ILE A 101 2.91 3.68 3.48
N ALA A 102 3.23 4.16 2.28
CA ALA A 102 2.24 4.34 1.23
C ALA A 102 1.82 2.98 0.65
N ILE A 103 0.52 2.75 0.60
CA ILE A 103 -0.10 1.60 -0.04
C ILE A 103 -0.77 2.12 -1.30
N GLU A 104 -0.15 1.84 -2.43
CA GLU A 104 -0.57 2.33 -3.74
C GLU A 104 -0.70 1.17 -4.74
N PRO A 105 -1.44 1.38 -5.85
CA PRO A 105 -1.46 0.42 -6.94
C PRO A 105 -0.05 0.16 -7.45
N SER A 106 0.52 -0.99 -7.08
CA SER A 106 1.88 -1.32 -7.48
C SER A 106 1.91 -1.61 -8.98
N ALA A 107 2.87 -1.01 -9.67
CA ALA A 107 3.20 -1.37 -11.04
C ALA A 107 4.27 -2.48 -11.09
N GLU A 108 4.20 -3.44 -10.17
CA GLU A 108 5.13 -4.58 -10.09
C GLU A 108 4.83 -5.62 -11.18
N HIS A 109 4.95 -5.18 -12.43
CA HIS A 109 4.95 -6.06 -13.59
C HIS A 109 6.40 -6.17 -14.09
N PRO A 110 6.94 -7.36 -14.39
CA PRO A 110 8.32 -7.52 -14.85
C PRO A 110 8.67 -6.68 -16.09
N LYS A 111 7.66 -6.36 -16.93
CA LYS A 111 7.81 -5.49 -18.09
C LYS A 111 7.64 -4.00 -17.78
N PHE A 112 7.23 -3.62 -16.59
CA PHE A 112 6.97 -2.23 -16.24
C PHE A 112 8.19 -1.32 -16.46
N PRO A 113 9.43 -1.70 -16.08
CA PRO A 113 10.60 -0.89 -16.39
C PRO A 113 10.80 -0.66 -17.89
N GLN A 114 10.54 -1.68 -18.71
CA GLN A 114 10.66 -1.57 -20.17
C GLN A 114 9.55 -0.67 -20.74
N ILE A 115 8.30 -0.87 -20.31
CA ILE A 115 7.16 -0.05 -20.74
C ILE A 115 7.40 1.42 -20.40
N MET A 116 7.89 1.71 -19.19
CA MET A 116 8.23 3.09 -18.79
C MET A 116 9.33 3.69 -19.67
N ALA A 117 10.39 2.93 -19.95
CA ALA A 117 11.45 3.38 -20.85
C ALA A 117 10.93 3.66 -22.28
N ASP A 118 10.07 2.79 -22.81
CA ASP A 118 9.49 2.96 -24.15
C ASP A 118 8.59 4.22 -24.21
N ILE A 119 7.83 4.50 -23.14
CA ILE A 119 6.99 5.70 -23.02
C ILE A 119 7.87 6.96 -22.96
N GLU A 120 8.91 6.95 -22.14
CA GLU A 120 9.85 8.07 -21.99
C GLU A 120 10.52 8.41 -23.32
N GLU A 121 10.95 7.40 -24.09
CA GLU A 121 11.52 7.57 -25.42
C GLU A 121 10.50 8.19 -26.38
N GLY A 122 9.27 7.66 -26.41
CA GLY A 122 8.21 8.21 -27.27
C GLY A 122 7.88 9.67 -26.95
N LEU A 123 7.82 10.05 -25.66
CA LEU A 123 7.52 11.43 -25.26
C LEU A 123 8.57 12.44 -25.76
N ILE A 124 9.85 12.04 -25.87
CA ILE A 124 10.91 12.89 -26.43
C ILE A 124 10.66 13.19 -27.91
N GLU A 125 10.08 12.26 -28.66
CA GLU A 125 9.76 12.47 -30.07
C GLU A 125 8.57 13.45 -30.25
N TYR A 126 7.64 13.48 -29.30
CA TYR A 126 6.46 14.35 -29.34
C TYR A 126 6.69 15.79 -28.83
N THR A 127 7.89 16.12 -28.35
CA THR A 127 8.17 17.45 -27.76
C THR A 127 7.91 18.60 -28.75
N ASP A 128 8.26 18.41 -30.02
CA ASP A 128 8.06 19.43 -31.06
C ASP A 128 6.57 19.68 -31.40
N GLU A 129 5.72 18.65 -31.27
CA GLU A 129 4.27 18.76 -31.50
C GLU A 129 3.54 19.39 -30.31
N LEU A 130 4.03 19.16 -29.08
CA LEU A 130 3.49 19.74 -27.86
C LEU A 130 3.80 21.24 -27.72
N GLU A 131 4.94 21.71 -28.26
CA GLU A 131 5.27 23.14 -28.30
C GLU A 131 4.44 23.93 -29.34
N ALA A 132 3.86 23.25 -30.33
CA ALA A 132 3.10 23.86 -31.42
C ALA A 132 1.58 23.96 -31.16
N ALA A 133 1.07 23.42 -30.05
CA ALA A 133 -0.33 23.39 -29.65
C ALA A 133 -0.66 24.43 -28.57
#